data_AF-B1TH53-F1
#
_entry.id   AF-B1TH53-F1
#
_cell.length_a   1.000
_cell.length_b   1.000
_cell.length_c   1.000
_cell.angle_alpha   90.00
_cell.angle_beta   90.00
_cell.angle_gamma   90.00
#
_symmetry.space_group_name_H-M   'P 1'
#
loop_
_entity.id
_entity.type
_entity.pdbx_description
1 polymer ?
#
loop_
_entity_poly.entity_id
_entity_poly.type
_entity_poly.pdbx_seq_one_letter_code
_entity_poly.pdbx_strand_id
1 'polypeptide(L)'
;MSVAFALQTLAELRDAHDIVVEEAPSARPVMQTHLPFTRSGTFYTMDSGGLGYGMPAAVGVALAQPGQRVIGLIGDGSSLYSVQALWSAAQQKLPITFVILNNRRYAALQDFAPVFGFGPDDPVQGTDLPDLDFVALAQGMGCRGIRVTDAAHLRDTLTDALRAGTPVVVDVEVA
;
A
#
# COMPACT_ATOMS: atom_id res chain seq x y z
N MET A 1 2.07 12.49 -6.99
CA MET A 1 2.72 11.92 -8.20
C MET A 1 1.80 10.90 -8.87
N SER A 2 2.08 10.37 -10.07
CA SER A 2 1.18 9.36 -10.65
C SER A 2 1.38 7.99 -10.01
N VAL A 3 0.30 7.18 -9.96
CA VAL A 3 0.38 5.78 -9.51
C VAL A 3 1.37 4.98 -10.37
N ALA A 4 1.37 5.18 -11.69
CA ALA A 4 2.28 4.49 -12.61
C ALA A 4 3.76 4.74 -12.27
N PHE A 5 4.12 6.00 -11.98
CA PHE A 5 5.48 6.35 -11.58
C PHE A 5 5.86 5.69 -10.24
N ALA A 6 4.94 5.68 -9.28
CA ALA A 6 5.19 5.06 -7.98
C ALA A 6 5.43 3.54 -8.11
N LEU A 7 4.59 2.85 -8.88
CA LEU A 7 4.67 1.41 -9.08
C LEU A 7 5.89 1.00 -9.93
N GLN A 8 6.23 1.78 -10.96
CA GLN A 8 7.45 1.54 -11.74
C GLN A 8 8.70 1.73 -10.89
N THR A 9 8.74 2.78 -10.06
CA THR A 9 9.87 3.01 -9.14
C THR A 9 10.02 1.83 -8.17
N LEU A 10 8.90 1.33 -7.61
CA LEU A 10 8.91 0.15 -6.75
C LEU A 10 9.39 -1.10 -7.51
N ALA A 11 8.98 -1.29 -8.76
CA ALA A 11 9.39 -2.41 -9.60
C ALA A 11 10.89 -2.43 -9.87
N GLU A 12 11.50 -1.26 -10.07
CA GLU A 12 12.94 -1.12 -10.32
C GLU A 12 13.81 -1.32 -9.07
N LEU A 13 13.24 -1.10 -7.87
CA LEU A 13 13.98 -1.18 -6.60
C LEU A 13 13.86 -2.55 -5.91
N ARG A 14 12.77 -3.28 -6.14
CA ARG A 14 12.54 -4.58 -5.51
C ARG A 14 13.30 -5.70 -6.22
N ASP A 15 13.61 -6.77 -5.50
CA ASP A 15 14.03 -8.02 -6.11
C ASP A 15 12.82 -8.80 -6.66
N ALA A 16 13.03 -9.64 -7.68
CA ALA A 16 11.97 -10.48 -8.24
C ALA A 16 11.42 -11.52 -7.25
N HIS A 17 12.16 -11.81 -6.18
CA HIS A 17 11.76 -12.66 -5.06
C HIS A 17 11.07 -11.91 -3.91
N ASP A 18 11.07 -10.57 -3.93
CA ASP A 18 10.35 -9.78 -2.94
C ASP A 18 8.84 -10.03 -3.07
N ILE A 19 8.19 -10.26 -1.92
CA ILE A 19 6.78 -10.59 -1.86
C ILE A 19 5.96 -9.31 -1.73
N VAL A 20 4.98 -9.12 -2.59
CA VAL A 20 3.99 -8.04 -2.46
C VAL A 20 2.67 -8.62 -1.98
N VAL A 21 2.16 -8.04 -0.90
CA VAL A 21 0.79 -8.23 -0.44
C VAL A 21 0.01 -6.99 -0.80
N GLU A 22 -0.98 -7.13 -1.67
CA GLU A 22 -1.64 -6.02 -2.33
C GLU A 22 -3.10 -5.85 -1.88
N GLU A 23 -3.46 -4.60 -1.60
CA GLU A 23 -4.82 -4.14 -1.35
C GLU A 23 -4.95 -2.66 -1.72
N ALA A 24 -4.77 -2.35 -3.01
CA ALA A 24 -4.93 -1.03 -3.61
C ALA A 24 -5.84 -1.13 -4.85
N PRO A 25 -7.16 -1.32 -4.67
CA PRO A 25 -8.07 -1.75 -5.74
C PRO A 25 -8.06 -0.86 -6.99
N SER A 26 -8.06 0.47 -6.84
CA SER A 26 -8.03 1.41 -7.98
C SER A 26 -6.69 1.41 -8.71
N ALA A 27 -5.60 1.04 -8.04
CA ALA A 27 -4.26 0.97 -8.63
C ALA A 27 -3.99 -0.34 -9.37
N ARG A 28 -4.84 -1.37 -9.20
CA ARG A 28 -4.60 -2.73 -9.70
C ARG A 28 -4.40 -2.82 -11.21
N PRO A 29 -5.17 -2.12 -12.09
CA PRO A 29 -4.90 -2.13 -13.52
C PRO A 29 -3.51 -1.56 -13.86
N VAL A 30 -3.12 -0.47 -13.21
CA VAL A 30 -1.81 0.17 -13.40
C VAL A 30 -0.68 -0.72 -12.89
N MET A 31 -0.88 -1.41 -11.76
CA MET A 31 0.06 -2.37 -11.19
C MET A 31 0.37 -3.51 -12.16
N GLN A 32 -0.64 -4.07 -12.83
CA GLN A 32 -0.42 -5.15 -13.79
C GLN A 32 0.50 -4.74 -14.96
N THR A 33 0.52 -3.46 -15.32
CA THR A 33 1.42 -2.92 -16.34
C THR A 33 2.80 -2.56 -15.79
N HIS A 34 2.87 -1.92 -14.63
CA HIS A 34 4.10 -1.27 -14.13
C HIS A 34 4.84 -2.02 -13.02
N LEU A 35 4.24 -3.06 -12.43
CA LEU A 35 4.81 -3.87 -11.36
C LEU A 35 4.56 -5.38 -11.64
N PRO A 36 5.18 -5.96 -12.67
CA PRO A 36 4.95 -7.37 -13.03
C PRO A 36 5.54 -8.33 -11.99
N PHE A 37 4.87 -9.47 -11.79
CA PHE A 37 5.29 -10.55 -10.89
C PHE A 37 5.70 -11.78 -11.72
N THR A 38 6.97 -12.19 -11.63
CA THR A 38 7.57 -13.22 -12.51
C THR A 38 8.05 -14.46 -11.75
N ARG A 39 7.71 -14.56 -10.46
CA ARG A 39 8.06 -15.67 -9.56
C ARG A 39 6.83 -16.12 -8.77
N SER A 40 6.67 -17.42 -8.62
CA SER A 40 5.58 -17.99 -7.81
C SER A 40 5.70 -17.56 -6.36
N GLY A 41 4.56 -17.35 -5.69
CA GLY A 41 4.52 -16.97 -4.27
C GLY A 41 5.02 -15.55 -3.96
N THR A 42 5.06 -14.65 -4.95
CA THR A 42 5.51 -13.25 -4.76
C THR A 42 4.39 -12.21 -4.86
N PHE A 43 3.15 -12.66 -5.04
CA PHE A 43 1.96 -11.81 -5.08
C PHE A 43 0.83 -12.45 -4.27
N TYR A 44 0.26 -11.67 -3.37
CA TYR A 44 -0.89 -12.04 -2.55
C TYR A 44 -1.92 -10.90 -2.58
N THR A 45 -3.20 -11.24 -2.68
CA THR A 45 -4.33 -10.30 -2.60
C THR A 45 -5.50 -11.00 -1.91
N MET A 46 -6.47 -10.23 -1.45
CA MET A 46 -7.75 -10.75 -0.96
C MET A 46 -8.46 -11.55 -2.08
N ASP A 47 -9.05 -12.70 -1.73
CA ASP A 47 -9.80 -13.55 -2.66
C ASP A 47 -11.27 -13.11 -2.79
N SER A 48 -11.86 -12.60 -1.70
CA SER A 48 -13.28 -12.24 -1.62
C SER A 48 -13.62 -10.81 -2.06
N GLY A 49 -12.61 -9.97 -2.29
CA GLY A 49 -12.77 -8.53 -2.50
C GLY A 49 -12.95 -7.69 -1.21
N GLY A 50 -12.91 -8.31 -0.03
CA GLY A 50 -13.04 -7.61 1.25
C GLY A 50 -11.77 -6.87 1.67
N LEU A 51 -11.91 -5.58 2.02
CA LEU A 51 -10.82 -4.76 2.57
C LEU A 51 -10.48 -5.15 4.02
N GLY A 52 -9.25 -4.85 4.44
CA GLY A 52 -8.68 -5.24 5.73
C GLY A 52 -7.80 -6.49 5.66
N TYR A 53 -7.57 -7.07 4.49
CA TYR A 53 -6.70 -8.22 4.31
C TYR A 53 -5.22 -7.80 4.25
N GLY A 54 -4.88 -6.78 3.46
CA GLY A 54 -3.51 -6.50 3.03
C GLY A 54 -2.51 -6.31 4.16
N MET A 55 -2.84 -5.50 5.17
CA MET A 55 -1.94 -5.23 6.29
C MET A 55 -1.69 -6.46 7.19
N PRO A 56 -2.71 -7.13 7.75
CA PRO A 56 -2.49 -8.33 8.57
C PRO A 56 -1.95 -9.52 7.76
N ALA A 57 -2.29 -9.64 6.47
CA ALA A 57 -1.71 -10.65 5.60
C ALA A 57 -0.21 -10.42 5.38
N ALA A 58 0.25 -9.18 5.19
CA ALA A 58 1.68 -8.87 5.12
C ALA A 58 2.44 -9.31 6.38
N VAL A 59 1.83 -9.13 7.56
CA VAL A 59 2.38 -9.63 8.83
C VAL A 59 2.46 -11.16 8.84
N GLY A 60 1.39 -11.86 8.47
CA GLY A 60 1.37 -13.32 8.41
C GLY A 60 2.39 -13.90 7.42
N VAL A 61 2.51 -13.29 6.23
CA VAL A 61 3.48 -13.68 5.20
C VAL A 61 4.91 -13.49 5.71
N ALA A 62 5.23 -12.36 6.33
CA ALA A 62 6.56 -12.09 6.87
C ALA A 62 6.94 -13.06 8.01
N LEU A 63 5.98 -13.47 8.84
CA LEU A 63 6.19 -14.50 9.86
C LEU A 63 6.43 -15.89 9.23
N ALA A 64 5.70 -16.22 8.16
CA ALA A 64 5.79 -17.51 7.48
C ALA A 64 7.04 -17.64 6.60
N GLN A 65 7.63 -16.53 6.15
CA GLN A 65 8.78 -16.49 5.24
C GLN A 65 9.96 -15.69 5.84
N PRO A 66 10.61 -16.17 6.92
CA PRO A 66 11.72 -15.45 7.53
C PRO A 66 12.85 -15.16 6.52
N GLY A 67 13.33 -13.92 6.53
CA GLY A 67 14.40 -13.47 5.64
C GLY A 67 13.95 -13.04 4.24
N GLN A 68 12.68 -13.27 3.86
CA GLN A 68 12.10 -12.69 2.66
C GLN A 68 11.59 -11.27 2.94
N ARG A 69 11.84 -10.34 2.01
CA ARG A 69 11.30 -8.99 2.10
C ARG A 69 9.81 -9.02 1.73
N VAL A 70 8.99 -8.38 2.55
CA VAL A 70 7.55 -8.24 2.32
C VAL A 70 7.20 -6.77 2.13
N ILE A 71 6.43 -6.48 1.10
CA ILE A 71 5.95 -5.16 0.74
C ILE A 71 4.42 -5.19 0.82
N GLY A 72 3.84 -4.44 1.75
CA GLY A 72 2.40 -4.21 1.76
C GLY A 72 2.07 -3.05 0.83
N LEU A 73 1.49 -3.30 -0.35
CA LEU A 73 1.06 -2.26 -1.29
C LEU A 73 -0.44 -1.99 -1.11
N ILE A 74 -0.80 -0.90 -0.45
CA ILE A 74 -2.15 -0.74 0.14
C ILE A 74 -2.70 0.65 -0.20
N GLY A 75 -3.99 0.76 -0.47
CA GLY A 75 -4.65 2.07 -0.58
C GLY A 75 -4.81 2.75 0.78
N ASP A 76 -4.88 4.07 0.81
CA ASP A 76 -5.23 4.84 2.02
C ASP A 76 -6.54 4.37 2.66
N GLY A 77 -7.62 4.21 1.89
CA GLY A 77 -8.89 3.72 2.41
C GLY A 77 -8.82 2.30 2.95
N SER A 78 -8.17 1.41 2.20
CA SER A 78 -7.94 0.02 2.61
C SER A 78 -7.15 -0.11 3.91
N SER A 79 -6.16 0.76 4.11
CA SER A 79 -5.32 0.78 5.31
C SER A 79 -6.11 0.95 6.60
N LEU A 80 -7.24 1.66 6.57
CA LEU A 80 -8.04 1.96 7.75
C LEU A 80 -8.76 0.73 8.33
N TYR A 81 -9.00 -0.30 7.53
CA TYR A 81 -9.75 -1.48 7.99
C TYR A 81 -8.98 -2.34 8.99
N SER A 82 -7.65 -2.33 8.92
CA SER A 82 -6.81 -3.17 9.78
C SER A 82 -5.46 -2.53 10.12
N VAL A 83 -5.46 -1.21 10.34
CA VAL A 83 -4.27 -0.41 10.68
C VAL A 83 -3.53 -0.91 11.93
N GLN A 84 -4.23 -1.56 12.86
CA GLN A 84 -3.64 -2.18 14.06
C GLN A 84 -2.60 -3.27 13.74
N ALA A 85 -2.58 -3.81 12.52
CA ALA A 85 -1.54 -4.75 12.09
C ALA A 85 -0.13 -4.14 12.10
N LEU A 86 -0.01 -2.81 12.01
CA LEU A 86 1.26 -2.10 12.19
C LEU A 86 1.87 -2.37 13.57
N TRP A 87 1.04 -2.40 14.62
CA TRP A 87 1.51 -2.73 15.97
C TRP A 87 2.09 -4.14 16.03
N SER A 88 1.41 -5.11 15.42
CA SER A 88 1.91 -6.49 15.35
C SER A 88 3.24 -6.57 14.60
N ALA A 89 3.37 -5.86 13.47
CA ALA A 89 4.63 -5.79 12.72
C ALA A 89 5.76 -5.22 13.58
N ALA A 90 5.48 -4.17 14.38
CA ALA A 90 6.46 -3.54 15.26
C ALA A 90 6.89 -4.46 16.40
N GLN A 91 5.94 -5.10 17.10
CA GLN A 91 6.25 -6.03 18.20
C GLN A 91 7.08 -7.23 17.73
N GLN A 92 6.78 -7.73 16.54
CA GLN A 92 7.50 -8.86 15.93
C GLN A 92 8.77 -8.43 15.18
N LYS A 93 9.07 -7.12 15.13
CA LYS A 93 10.23 -6.54 14.43
C LYS A 93 10.36 -7.04 12.98
N LEU A 94 9.22 -7.13 12.29
CA LEU A 94 9.18 -7.70 10.94
C LEU A 94 9.68 -6.66 9.91
N PRO A 95 10.56 -7.06 8.97
CA PRO A 95 11.10 -6.16 7.94
C PRO A 95 10.08 -5.94 6.81
N ILE A 96 8.95 -5.28 7.14
CA ILE A 96 7.86 -5.01 6.20
C ILE A 96 7.90 -3.54 5.79
N THR A 97 7.84 -3.27 4.49
CA THR A 97 7.57 -1.93 3.97
C THR A 97 6.12 -1.82 3.55
N PHE A 98 5.31 -1.08 4.31
CA PHE A 98 3.94 -0.74 3.92
C PHE A 98 3.98 0.52 3.05
N VAL A 99 3.75 0.38 1.76
CA VAL A 99 3.60 1.47 0.81
C VAL A 99 2.11 1.79 0.69
N ILE A 100 1.71 2.95 1.21
CA ILE A 100 0.34 3.44 1.12
C ILE A 100 0.23 4.33 -0.11
N LEU A 101 -0.61 3.95 -1.07
CA LEU A 101 -1.00 4.79 -2.20
C LEU A 101 -2.14 5.70 -1.78
N ASN A 102 -1.79 6.95 -1.46
CA ASN A 102 -2.71 7.91 -0.85
C ASN A 102 -3.21 8.92 -1.88
N ASN A 103 -4.44 8.71 -2.37
CA ASN A 103 -5.17 9.66 -3.22
C ASN A 103 -6.32 10.36 -2.48
N ARG A 104 -6.42 10.14 -1.15
CA ARG A 104 -7.40 10.76 -0.24
C ARG A 104 -8.84 10.43 -0.58
N ARG A 105 -9.10 9.25 -1.18
CA ARG A 105 -10.46 8.83 -1.58
C ARG A 105 -10.57 7.33 -1.84
N TYR A 106 -11.79 6.79 -1.71
CA TYR A 106 -12.15 5.50 -2.27
C TYR A 106 -12.35 5.58 -3.79
N ALA A 107 -11.25 5.77 -4.54
CA ALA A 107 -11.28 5.96 -5.99
C ALA A 107 -12.03 4.84 -6.73
N ALA A 108 -11.86 3.58 -6.32
CA ALA A 108 -12.57 2.47 -6.95
C ALA A 108 -14.10 2.59 -6.84
N LEU A 109 -14.63 3.19 -5.77
CA LEU A 109 -16.06 3.45 -5.64
C LEU A 109 -16.50 4.61 -6.54
N GLN A 110 -15.71 5.67 -6.61
CA GLN A 110 -15.98 6.83 -7.47
C GLN A 110 -15.94 6.44 -8.95
N ASP A 111 -14.91 5.70 -9.37
CA ASP A 111 -14.71 5.26 -10.75
C ASP A 111 -15.79 4.27 -11.20
N PHE A 112 -16.37 3.49 -10.27
CA PHE A 112 -17.40 2.50 -10.56
C PHE A 112 -18.83 3.06 -10.43
N ALA A 113 -19.01 4.24 -9.81
CA ALA A 113 -20.32 4.87 -9.63
C ALA A 113 -21.14 5.06 -10.93
N PRO A 114 -20.54 5.40 -12.09
CA PRO A 114 -21.28 5.50 -13.35
C PRO A 114 -21.97 4.20 -13.77
N VAL A 115 -21.41 3.04 -13.39
CA VAL A 115 -22.03 1.71 -13.64
C VAL A 115 -23.37 1.59 -12.90
N PHE A 116 -23.53 2.29 -11.78
CA PHE A 116 -24.76 2.33 -10.99
C PHE A 116 -25.68 3.51 -11.33
N GLY A 117 -25.40 4.24 -12.42
CA GLY A 117 -26.25 5.33 -12.91
C GLY A 117 -25.97 6.70 -12.29
N PHE A 118 -24.85 6.88 -11.58
CA PHE A 118 -24.40 8.19 -11.15
C PHE A 118 -23.93 9.00 -12.36
N GLY A 119 -24.43 10.22 -12.48
CA GLY A 119 -23.96 11.21 -13.45
C GLY A 119 -22.59 11.79 -13.09
N PRO A 120 -21.93 12.51 -14.02
CA PRO A 120 -20.60 13.09 -13.79
C PRO A 120 -20.51 14.05 -12.61
N ASP A 121 -21.61 14.75 -12.30
CA ASP A 121 -21.70 15.73 -11.21
C ASP A 121 -22.40 15.17 -9.96
N ASP A 122 -22.81 13.89 -9.99
CA ASP A 122 -23.49 13.27 -8.85
C ASP A 122 -22.49 12.93 -7.75
N PRO A 123 -22.70 13.40 -6.51
CA PRO A 123 -21.74 13.16 -5.45
C PRO A 123 -21.83 11.72 -4.94
N VAL A 124 -20.70 11.02 -4.96
CA VAL A 124 -20.57 9.69 -4.33
C VAL A 124 -20.23 9.86 -2.84
N GLN A 125 -21.27 10.05 -2.03
CA GLN A 125 -21.15 10.38 -0.61
C GLN A 125 -20.33 9.34 0.18
N GLY A 126 -19.54 9.81 1.15
CA GLY A 126 -18.76 8.95 2.04
C GLY A 126 -17.52 8.32 1.40
N THR A 127 -17.10 8.80 0.23
CA THR A 127 -15.92 8.26 -0.48
C THR A 127 -14.67 9.11 -0.36
N ASP A 128 -14.77 10.34 0.12
CA ASP A 128 -13.59 11.19 0.37
C ASP A 128 -12.93 10.85 1.71
N LEU A 129 -11.60 10.87 1.73
CA LEU A 129 -10.76 10.54 2.90
C LEU A 129 -9.76 11.67 3.19
N PRO A 130 -10.22 12.88 3.50
CA PRO A 130 -9.32 13.99 3.79
C PRO A 130 -8.60 13.79 5.14
N ASP A 131 -7.39 14.36 5.22
CA ASP A 131 -6.69 14.69 6.47
C ASP A 131 -6.25 13.50 7.34
N LEU A 132 -6.16 12.31 6.74
CA LEU A 132 -5.57 11.14 7.38
C LEU A 132 -4.05 11.27 7.43
N ASP A 133 -3.49 11.18 8.64
CA ASP A 133 -2.04 11.18 8.83
C ASP A 133 -1.50 9.77 9.09
N PHE A 134 -1.15 9.07 8.01
CA PHE A 134 -0.54 7.74 8.10
C PHE A 134 0.84 7.71 8.76
N VAL A 135 1.57 8.83 8.77
CA VAL A 135 2.84 8.93 9.48
C VAL A 135 2.60 8.91 10.99
N ALA A 136 1.64 9.70 11.46
CA ALA A 136 1.25 9.70 12.87
C ALA A 136 0.67 8.34 13.32
N LEU A 137 -0.17 7.71 12.48
CA LEU A 137 -0.69 6.37 12.74
C LEU A 137 0.44 5.33 12.85
N ALA A 138 1.40 5.35 11.93
CA ALA A 138 2.55 4.46 11.96
C ALA A 138 3.36 4.63 13.25
N GLN A 139 3.69 5.87 13.62
CA GLN A 139 4.44 6.19 14.83
C GLN A 139 3.70 5.75 16.10
N GLY A 140 2.39 6.00 16.17
CA GLY A 140 1.55 5.57 17.29
C GLY A 140 1.50 4.05 17.48
N MET A 141 1.74 3.28 16.41
CA MET A 141 1.81 1.81 16.43
C MET A 141 3.25 1.27 16.60
N GLY A 142 4.26 2.14 16.70
CA GLY A 142 5.67 1.75 16.86
C GLY A 142 6.42 1.48 15.55
N CYS A 143 5.86 1.88 14.40
CA CYS A 143 6.51 1.83 13.10
C CYS A 143 7.17 3.16 12.75
N ARG A 144 8.21 3.12 11.91
CA ARG A 144 8.73 4.34 11.27
C ARG A 144 7.73 4.80 10.19
N GLY A 145 7.29 6.05 10.22
CA GLY A 145 6.44 6.64 9.19
C GLY A 145 7.18 7.69 8.37
N ILE A 146 7.01 7.69 7.05
CA ILE A 146 7.58 8.69 6.13
C ILE A 146 6.50 9.09 5.12
N ARG A 147 6.30 10.39 4.90
CA ARG A 147 5.41 10.91 3.84
C ARG A 147 6.24 11.35 2.64
N VAL A 148 5.79 10.98 1.44
CA VAL A 148 6.40 11.37 0.17
C VAL A 148 5.37 12.12 -0.67
N THR A 149 5.54 13.43 -0.80
CA THR A 149 4.71 14.31 -1.64
C THR A 149 5.40 14.69 -2.95
N ASP A 150 6.74 14.63 -2.98
CA ASP A 150 7.57 14.92 -4.15
C ASP A 150 8.10 13.63 -4.80
N ALA A 151 7.90 13.51 -6.11
CA ALA A 151 8.38 12.40 -6.90
C ALA A 151 9.91 12.24 -6.84
N ALA A 152 10.66 13.34 -6.68
CA ALA A 152 12.12 13.31 -6.59
C ALA A 152 12.63 12.51 -5.38
N HIS A 153 11.88 12.47 -4.29
CA HIS A 153 12.25 11.78 -3.06
C HIS A 153 11.77 10.33 -2.98
N LEU A 154 10.91 9.89 -3.90
CA LEU A 154 10.30 8.56 -3.82
C LEU A 154 11.36 7.46 -3.87
N ARG A 155 12.28 7.52 -4.84
CA ARG A 155 13.30 6.48 -5.03
C ARG A 155 14.16 6.29 -3.79
N ASP A 156 14.67 7.38 -3.23
CA ASP A 156 15.56 7.33 -2.07
C ASP A 156 14.80 6.83 -0.84
N THR A 157 13.55 7.29 -0.66
CA THR A 157 12.69 6.86 0.45
C THR A 157 12.39 5.37 0.37
N LEU A 158 11.99 4.86 -0.80
CA LEU A 158 11.74 3.43 -0.99
C LEU A 158 13.01 2.61 -0.84
N THR A 159 14.15 3.09 -1.34
CA THR A 159 15.44 2.40 -1.20
C THR A 159 15.82 2.22 0.26
N ASP A 160 15.65 3.26 1.08
CA ASP A 160 15.92 3.21 2.51
C ASP A 160 14.89 2.33 3.25
N ALA A 161 13.59 2.48 2.94
CA ALA A 161 12.53 1.69 3.57
C ALA A 161 12.66 0.19 3.30
N LEU A 162 12.93 -0.21 2.06
CA LEU A 162 13.10 -1.61 1.66
C LEU A 162 14.35 -2.27 2.30
N ARG A 163 15.32 -1.48 2.77
CA ARG A 163 16.52 -1.96 3.48
C ARG A 163 16.34 -1.99 4.99
N ALA A 164 15.26 -1.42 5.52
CA ALA A 164 15.03 -1.38 6.95
C ALA A 164 14.80 -2.79 7.52
N GLY A 165 15.47 -3.10 8.62
CA GLY A 165 15.26 -4.34 9.39
C GLY A 165 14.05 -4.29 10.34
N THR A 166 13.21 -3.26 10.21
CA THR A 166 12.07 -2.95 11.07
C THR A 166 10.92 -2.45 10.20
N PRO A 167 9.66 -2.50 10.65
CA PRO A 167 8.54 -2.09 9.80
C PRO A 167 8.55 -0.58 9.52
N VAL A 168 8.32 -0.24 8.26
CA VAL A 168 8.25 1.14 7.78
C VAL A 168 6.94 1.35 7.03
N VAL A 169 6.25 2.47 7.31
CA VAL A 169 5.13 2.97 6.52
C VAL A 169 5.63 4.12 5.65
N VAL A 170 5.43 4.00 4.35
CA VAL A 170 5.71 5.03 3.35
C VAL A 170 4.37 5.49 2.79
N ASP A 171 3.91 6.65 3.21
CA ASP A 171 2.70 7.32 2.75
C ASP A 171 3.02 8.11 1.48
N VAL A 172 2.62 7.60 0.31
CA VAL A 172 2.92 8.18 -0.99
C VAL A 172 1.70 8.92 -1.53
N GLU A 173 1.82 10.23 -1.67
CA GLU A 173 0.75 11.06 -2.24
C GLU A 173 0.67 10.85 -3.76
N VAL A 174 -0.45 10.30 -4.21
CA VAL A 174 -0.70 9.98 -5.61
C VAL A 174 -1.95 10.66 -6.16
N ALA A 175 -1.92 10.99 -7.46
CA ALA A 175 -3.01 11.59 -8.22
C ALA A 175 -3.43 10.68 -9.37
#